data_AF-A0A0L0D102-F1
#
_entry.id   AF-A0A0L0D102-F1
#
_cell.length_a   1.000
_cell.length_b   1.000
_cell.length_c   1.000
_cell.angle_alpha   90.00
_cell.angle_beta   90.00
_cell.angle_gamma   90.00
#
_symmetry.space_group_name_H-M   'P 1'
#
loop_
_entity.id
_entity.type
_entity.pdbx_description
1 polymer ?
#
loop_
_entity_poly.entity_id
_entity_poly.type
_entity_poly.pdbx_seq_one_letter_code
_entity_poly.pdbx_strand_id
1 'polypeptide(L)'
;MKNISIYVLLFTPNIYLFDELKIYNLSIGTDQIQSEASASLSGIEPSFIYFGCFHCDMNTAILSCPNNYHLCNKMELYIGVYNVLRKFSLDVNNIILPYSSESNLGIGICCTDI
;
A
#
# COMPACT_ATOMS: atom_id res chain seq x y z
N MET A 1 27.87 -13.93 8.34
CA MET A 1 27.29 -12.59 8.14
C MET A 1 25.87 -12.78 7.65
N LYS A 2 24.85 -12.25 8.36
CA LYS A 2 23.45 -12.32 7.91
C LYS A 2 23.15 -11.02 7.18
N ASN A 3 23.04 -11.09 5.86
CA ASN A 3 22.57 -9.97 5.05
C ASN A 3 21.06 -9.87 5.23
N ILE A 4 20.56 -8.71 5.64
CA ILE A 4 19.12 -8.46 5.76
C ILE A 4 18.74 -7.55 4.58
N SER A 5 17.81 -8.03 3.77
CA SER A 5 17.17 -7.27 2.70
C SER A 5 15.88 -6.67 3.24
N ILE A 6 15.79 -5.34 3.29
CA ILE A 6 14.51 -4.66 3.55
C ILE A 6 13.78 -4.59 2.22
N TYR A 7 12.58 -5.17 2.19
CA TYR A 7 11.67 -5.03 1.08
C TYR A 7 10.48 -4.18 1.54
N VAL A 8 10.14 -3.12 0.81
CA VAL A 8 8.81 -2.52 0.91
C VAL A 8 7.86 -3.47 0.17
N LEU A 9 7.40 -4.51 0.86
CA LEU A 9 6.45 -5.47 0.29
C LEU A 9 5.05 -4.94 0.47
N LEU A 10 4.44 -4.51 -0.63
CA LEU A 10 3.00 -4.43 -0.72
C LEU A 10 2.51 -5.85 -1.06
N PHE A 11 2.20 -6.62 -0.01
CA PHE A 11 1.69 -7.98 -0.16
C PHE A 11 0.29 -7.94 -0.75
N THR A 12 0.14 -8.43 -1.98
CA THR A 12 -1.15 -8.87 -2.50
C THR A 12 -1.07 -10.35 -2.85
N PRO A 13 -2.18 -11.11 -2.80
CA PRO A 13 -2.15 -12.56 -2.98
C PRO A 13 -1.66 -13.03 -4.36
N ASN A 14 -1.49 -12.13 -5.35
CA ASN A 14 -1.07 -12.50 -6.71
C ASN A 14 0.00 -11.59 -7.35
N ILE A 15 0.41 -10.48 -6.71
CA ILE A 15 1.39 -9.54 -7.26
C ILE A 15 2.39 -9.13 -6.18
N TYR A 16 3.68 -9.25 -6.51
CA TYR A 16 4.79 -8.71 -5.72
C TYR A 16 5.28 -7.41 -6.36
N LEU A 17 4.96 -6.27 -5.76
CA LEU A 17 5.55 -4.99 -6.16
C LEU A 17 6.88 -4.81 -5.44
N PHE A 18 7.96 -4.66 -6.22
CA PHE A 18 9.29 -4.29 -5.73
C PHE A 18 9.65 -2.93 -6.31
N ASP A 19 10.02 -2.00 -5.43
CA ASP A 19 10.50 -0.69 -5.81
C ASP A 19 11.99 -0.56 -5.49
N GLU A 20 12.35 -0.46 -4.20
CA GLU A 20 13.73 -0.31 -3.76
C GLU A 20 14.20 -1.53 -2.94
N LEU A 21 15.34 -2.11 -3.33
CA LEU A 21 16.05 -3.14 -2.55
C LEU A 21 17.26 -2.51 -1.85
N LYS A 22 17.23 -2.48 -0.52
CA LYS A 22 18.38 -2.07 0.30
C LYS A 22 18.96 -3.27 1.04
N ILE A 23 20.27 -3.47 0.91
CA ILE A 23 21.01 -4.58 1.55
C ILE A 23 21.88 -3.99 2.65
N TYR A 24 21.71 -4.49 3.87
CA TYR A 24 22.48 -4.06 5.04
C TYR A 24 23.43 -5.16 5.49
N ASN A 25 24.66 -4.75 5.82
CA ASN A 25 25.69 -5.62 6.40
C ASN A 25 25.64 -5.67 7.94
N LEU A 26 24.58 -5.11 8.54
CA LEU A 26 24.35 -5.04 9.98
C LEU A 26 22.92 -5.49 10.31
N SER A 27 22.71 -5.96 11.55
CA SER A 27 21.36 -6.29 12.03
C SER A 27 20.59 -5.00 12.27
N ILE A 28 19.52 -4.79 11.51
CA ILE A 28 18.64 -3.64 11.61
C ILE A 28 17.42 -3.98 12.50
N GLY A 29 16.98 -3.01 13.28
CA GLY A 29 15.77 -3.11 14.11
C GLY A 29 14.50 -2.75 13.34
N THR A 30 13.32 -3.05 13.91
CA THR A 30 12.00 -2.72 13.33
C THR A 30 11.83 -1.23 13.10
N ASP A 31 12.27 -0.41 14.05
CA ASP A 31 12.10 1.05 14.00
C ASP A 31 12.93 1.65 12.87
N GLN A 32 14.12 1.10 12.64
CA GLN A 32 14.99 1.50 11.53
C GLN A 32 14.39 1.07 10.18
N ILE A 33 13.78 -0.11 10.12
CA ILE A 33 13.06 -0.57 8.93
C ILE A 33 11.89 0.37 8.61
N GLN A 34 11.07 0.71 9.61
CA GLN A 34 9.94 1.62 9.44
C GLN A 34 10.38 3.02 9.03
N SER A 35 11.45 3.55 9.64
CA SER A 35 12.02 4.86 9.29
C SER A 35 12.51 4.90 7.83
N GLU A 36 13.25 3.88 7.41
CA GLU A 36 13.73 3.77 6.02
C GLU A 36 12.58 3.59 5.03
N ALA A 37 11.58 2.78 5.36
CA ALA A 37 10.41 2.57 4.52
C ALA A 37 9.56 3.85 4.42
N SER A 38 9.37 4.58 5.53
CA SER A 38 8.65 5.86 5.54
C SER A 38 9.36 6.90 4.67
N ALA A 39 10.69 7.00 4.76
CA ALA A 39 11.48 7.89 3.91
C ALA A 39 11.31 7.55 2.42
N SER A 40 11.34 6.26 2.07
CA SER A 40 11.06 5.82 0.70
C SER A 40 9.61 6.12 0.31
N LEU A 41 8.62 6.04 1.22
CA LEU A 41 7.22 6.38 0.97
C LEU A 41 6.89 7.87 1.13
N SER A 42 7.87 8.77 0.97
CA SER A 42 7.68 10.23 1.06
C SER A 42 7.14 10.71 2.42
N GLY A 43 7.57 10.06 3.51
CA GLY A 43 7.16 10.35 4.88
C GLY A 43 5.82 9.75 5.29
N ILE A 44 5.19 8.94 4.42
CA ILE A 44 3.99 8.18 4.78
C ILE A 44 4.39 6.99 5.64
N GLU A 45 3.66 6.79 6.73
CA GLU A 45 3.84 5.64 7.60
C GLU A 45 3.56 4.35 6.81
N PRO A 46 4.49 3.37 6.76
CA PRO A 46 4.31 2.15 5.96
C PRO A 46 3.06 1.34 6.32
N SER A 47 2.59 1.43 7.57
CA SER A 47 1.37 0.77 8.03
C SER A 47 0.08 1.49 7.62
N PHE A 48 0.15 2.69 7.04
CA PHE A 48 -1.01 3.49 6.66
C PHE A 48 -1.85 2.86 5.55
N ILE A 49 -1.22 2.11 4.63
CA ILE A 49 -1.83 1.63 3.39
C ILE A 49 -1.63 0.13 3.22
N TYR A 50 -2.68 -0.56 2.78
CA TYR A 50 -2.67 -1.94 2.38
C TYR A 50 -3.31 -2.10 0.99
N PHE A 51 -2.71 -2.86 0.09
CA PHE A 51 -3.30 -3.16 -1.21
C PHE A 51 -4.18 -4.40 -1.06
N GLY A 52 -5.50 -4.22 -1.09
CA GLY A 52 -6.44 -5.32 -0.94
C GLY A 52 -6.51 -6.20 -2.18
N CYS A 53 -6.72 -5.57 -3.34
CA CYS A 53 -6.89 -6.29 -4.59
C CYS A 53 -6.50 -5.46 -5.81
N PHE A 54 -6.05 -6.16 -6.86
CA PHE A 54 -5.86 -5.60 -8.19
C PHE A 54 -6.94 -6.18 -9.11
N HIS A 55 -7.61 -5.31 -9.88
CA HIS A 55 -8.67 -5.69 -10.80
C HIS A 55 -9.88 -6.37 -10.12
N CYS A 56 -10.45 -5.68 -9.14
CA CYS A 56 -11.61 -6.12 -8.37
C CYS A 56 -12.78 -5.14 -8.51
N ASP A 57 -14.00 -5.65 -8.32
CA ASP A 57 -15.18 -4.83 -8.16
C ASP A 57 -15.27 -4.29 -6.71
N MET A 58 -16.24 -3.41 -6.48
CA MET A 58 -16.43 -2.74 -5.20
C MET A 58 -16.68 -3.70 -4.02
N ASN A 59 -17.49 -4.75 -4.19
CA ASN A 59 -17.78 -5.68 -3.10
C ASN A 59 -16.53 -6.48 -2.73
N THR A 60 -15.80 -6.94 -3.75
CA THR A 60 -14.53 -7.63 -3.56
C THR A 60 -13.48 -6.73 -2.90
N ALA A 61 -13.43 -5.45 -3.28
CA ALA A 61 -12.50 -4.48 -2.69
C ALA A 61 -12.74 -4.25 -1.19
N ILE A 62 -14.01 -4.13 -0.77
CA ILE A 62 -14.35 -4.01 0.65
C ILE A 62 -13.92 -5.25 1.43
N LEU A 63 -14.19 -6.45 0.89
CA LEU A 63 -13.88 -7.72 1.55
C LEU A 63 -12.38 -8.04 1.56
N SER A 64 -11.58 -7.37 0.74
CA SER A 64 -10.13 -7.58 0.66
C SER A 64 -9.35 -6.82 1.75
N CYS A 65 -10.00 -5.92 2.48
CA CYS A 65 -9.34 -5.18 3.56
C CYS A 65 -9.19 -6.05 4.82
N PRO A 66 -7.97 -6.15 5.40
CA PRO A 66 -7.74 -6.90 6.62
C PRO A 66 -8.34 -6.19 7.85
N ASN A 67 -8.38 -6.87 8.99
CA ASN A 67 -8.87 -6.29 10.24
C ASN A 67 -8.12 -4.99 10.58
N ASN A 68 -8.85 -3.96 11.04
CA ASN A 68 -8.37 -2.60 11.31
C ASN A 68 -8.00 -1.79 10.06
N TYR A 69 -8.48 -2.20 8.88
CA TYR A 69 -8.40 -1.41 7.66
C TYR A 69 -9.77 -1.31 7.01
N HIS A 70 -10.05 -0.17 6.41
CA HIS A 70 -11.23 0.05 5.57
C HIS A 70 -10.83 0.47 4.17
N LEU A 71 -11.75 0.35 3.21
CA LEU A 71 -11.51 0.85 1.86
C LEU A 71 -11.29 2.37 1.90
N CYS A 72 -10.13 2.83 1.41
CA CYS A 72 -9.72 4.22 1.54
C CYS A 72 -10.77 5.17 0.96
N ASN A 73 -11.12 6.19 1.74
CA ASN A 73 -11.99 7.26 1.28
C ASN A 73 -11.20 8.31 0.47
N LYS A 74 -11.93 9.24 -0.19
CA LYS A 74 -11.30 10.28 -1.00
C LYS A 74 -10.25 11.11 -0.24
N MET A 75 -10.49 11.42 1.03
CA MET A 75 -9.55 12.23 1.81
C MET A 75 -8.23 11.49 2.03
N GLU A 76 -8.29 10.23 2.44
CA GLU A 76 -7.10 9.40 2.67
C GLU A 76 -6.30 9.19 1.39
N LEU A 77 -6.99 9.08 0.25
CA LEU A 77 -6.34 9.00 -1.05
C LEU A 77 -5.47 10.24 -1.32
N TYR A 78 -5.99 11.43 -1.02
CA TYR A 78 -5.25 12.69 -1.17
C TYR A 78 -4.15 12.89 -0.13
N ILE A 79 -4.34 12.40 1.10
CA ILE A 79 -3.37 12.55 2.19
C ILE A 79 -2.07 11.78 1.91
N GLY A 80 -2.18 10.55 1.37
CA GLY A 80 -0.98 9.72 1.19
C GLY A 80 -1.03 8.75 0.03
N VAL A 81 -2.19 8.15 -0.26
CA VAL A 81 -2.24 7.02 -1.20
C VAL A 81 -1.79 7.41 -2.60
N TYR A 82 -2.18 8.57 -3.12
CA TYR A 82 -1.73 9.00 -4.45
C TYR A 82 -0.21 9.19 -4.55
N ASN A 83 0.46 9.60 -3.45
CA ASN A 83 1.92 9.69 -3.44
C ASN A 83 2.53 8.30 -3.58
N VAL A 84 1.99 7.33 -2.84
CA VAL A 84 2.42 5.93 -2.89
C VAL A 84 2.18 5.35 -4.29
N LEU A 85 0.97 5.46 -4.84
CA LEU A 85 0.65 4.95 -6.17
C LEU A 85 1.57 5.51 -7.27
N ARG A 86 1.84 6.82 -7.24
CA ARG A 86 2.79 7.43 -8.19
C ARG A 86 4.19 6.86 -8.06
N LYS A 87 4.66 6.62 -6.83
CA LYS A 87 5.98 6.04 -6.59
C LYS A 87 6.09 4.63 -7.19
N PHE A 88 5.03 3.83 -7.07
CA PHE A 88 4.94 2.49 -7.68
C PHE A 88 4.52 2.50 -9.17
N SER A 89 4.40 3.67 -9.81
CA SER A 89 3.91 3.82 -11.19
C SER A 89 2.56 3.15 -11.47
N LEU A 90 1.68 3.13 -10.46
CA LEU A 90 0.31 2.60 -10.58
C LEU A 90 -0.66 3.68 -11.08
N ASP A 91 -1.64 3.27 -11.89
CA ASP A 91 -2.64 4.20 -12.42
C ASP A 91 -3.60 4.67 -11.33
N VAL A 92 -3.52 5.97 -11.02
CA VAL A 92 -4.35 6.64 -10.01
C VAL A 92 -5.82 6.75 -10.41
N ASN A 93 -6.15 6.59 -11.69
CA ASN A 93 -7.53 6.62 -12.18
C ASN A 93 -8.23 5.27 -12.02
N ASN A 94 -7.46 4.20 -11.76
CA ASN A 94 -7.96 2.85 -11.68
C ASN A 94 -8.21 2.41 -10.22
N ILE A 95 -8.58 3.33 -9.33
CA ILE A 95 -8.83 3.04 -7.91
C ILE A 95 -10.33 2.88 -7.67
N ILE A 96 -10.70 1.88 -6.87
CA ILE A 96 -12.07 1.71 -6.40
C ILE A 96 -12.34 2.66 -5.24
N LEU A 97 -13.37 3.50 -5.40
CA LEU A 97 -13.81 4.43 -4.37
C LEU A 97 -15.05 3.88 -3.65
N PRO A 98 -15.14 4.05 -2.33
CA PRO A 98 -16.39 3.78 -1.62
C PRO A 98 -17.49 4.70 -2.18
N TYR A 99 -18.67 4.13 -2.41
CA TYR A 99 -19.86 4.81 -2.95
C TYR A 99 -19.77 5.31 -4.41
N SER A 100 -18.83 4.82 -5.23
CA SER A 100 -18.90 5.06 -6.67
C SER A 100 -20.01 4.22 -7.31
N SER A 101 -20.91 4.87 -8.04
CA SER A 101 -22.02 4.22 -8.76
C SER A 101 -21.60 3.52 -10.06
N GLU A 102 -20.31 3.57 -10.43
CA GLU A 102 -19.78 2.91 -11.61
C GLU A 102 -19.23 1.53 -11.27
N SER A 103 -19.69 0.50 -11.98
CA SER A 103 -19.17 -0.87 -11.92
C SER A 103 -17.85 -0.97 -12.71
N ASN A 104 -16.82 -0.29 -12.22
CA ASN A 104 -15.49 -0.36 -12.82
C ASN A 104 -14.64 -1.38 -12.04
N LEU A 105 -13.83 -2.16 -12.76
CA LEU A 105 -12.82 -3.02 -12.17
C LEU A 105 -11.57 -2.19 -11.95
N GLY A 106 -11.02 -2.24 -10.73
CA GLY A 106 -9.90 -1.38 -10.35
C GLY A 106 -9.10 -1.95 -9.20
N ILE A 107 -8.35 -1.08 -8.55
CA ILE A 107 -7.46 -1.39 -7.42
C ILE A 107 -8.19 -1.02 -6.14
N GLY A 108 -8.42 -2.02 -5.29
CA GLY A 108 -8.93 -1.82 -3.93
C GLY A 108 -7.76 -1.50 -3.00
N ILE A 109 -7.76 -0.30 -2.44
CA ILE A 109 -6.74 0.16 -1.51
C ILE A 109 -7.38 0.38 -0.15
N CYS A 110 -6.78 -0.17 0.87
CA CYS A 110 -7.26 -0.14 2.24
C CYS A 110 -6.39 0.78 3.09
N CYS A 111 -7.01 1.61 3.91
CA CYS A 111 -6.37 2.55 4.81
C CYS A 111 -6.61 2.10 6.24
N THR A 112 -5.64 2.32 7.12
CA THR A 112 -5.78 1.93 8.53
C THR A 112 -6.93 2.69 9.19
N ASP A 113 -7.69 2.00 10.03
CA ASP A 113 -8.67 2.63 10.92
C ASP A 113 -7.88 3.41 12.00
N ILE A 114 -8.02 4.73 12.01
CA ILE A 114 -7.40 5.63 13.00
C ILE A 114 -8.39 5.93 14.12
#